data_AF-A0A836WZ78-F1
#
_entry.id   AF-A0A836WZ78-F1
#
_cell.length_a   1.000
_cell.length_b   1.000
_cell.length_c   1.000
_cell.angle_alpha   90.00
_cell.angle_beta   90.00
_cell.angle_gamma   90.00
#
_symmetry.space_group_name_H-M   'P 1'
#
loop_
_entity.id
_entity.type
_entity.pdbx_description
1 polymer ?
#
loop_
_entity_poly.entity_id
_entity_poly.type
_entity_poly.pdbx_seq_one_letter_code
_entity_poly.pdbx_strand_id
1 'polypeptide(L)'
;VATALVDTGSRMDDVIYEEFKGTGNMEIHLDRRMAEKRVYPAINVNKSSTRREELLIEKDVLQKIWVLRKLLYPMDDLDAMEFLLDKIKQTKNNADFFDSMRRS
;
A
#
# COMPACT_ATOMS: atom_id res chain seq x y z
N VAL A 1 3.29 -3.15 16.46
CA VAL A 1 2.95 -3.72 15.13
C VAL A 1 2.63 -5.20 15.33
N ALA A 2 1.54 -5.68 14.75
CA ALA A 2 1.09 -7.08 14.84
C ALA A 2 0.67 -7.56 13.45
N THR A 3 0.62 -8.88 13.27
CA THR A 3 0.12 -9.52 12.04
C THR A 3 -1.24 -10.14 12.30
N ALA A 4 -2.19 -9.96 11.38
CA ALA A 4 -3.48 -10.64 11.40
C ALA A 4 -3.58 -11.56 10.18
N LEU A 5 -4.21 -12.72 10.36
CA LEU A 5 -4.56 -13.62 9.26
C LEU A 5 -5.96 -13.29 8.77
N VAL A 6 -6.12 -13.29 7.45
CA VAL A 6 -7.41 -13.07 6.76
C VAL A 6 -7.56 -14.14 5.69
N ASP A 7 -8.79 -14.36 5.22
CA ASP A 7 -9.11 -15.38 4.21
C ASP A 7 -8.65 -16.80 4.62
N THR A 8 -8.82 -17.13 5.90
CA THR A 8 -8.52 -18.47 6.47
C THR A 8 -9.70 -19.43 6.36
N GLY A 9 -10.90 -18.92 6.04
CA GLY A 9 -12.16 -19.66 6.07
C GLY A 9 -12.79 -19.77 7.46
N SER A 10 -12.16 -19.19 8.49
CA SER A 10 -12.68 -19.11 9.85
C SER A 10 -13.43 -17.80 10.09
N ARG A 11 -14.73 -17.88 10.36
CA ARG A 11 -15.53 -16.69 10.75
C ARG A 11 -14.97 -16.00 12.00
N MET A 12 -14.28 -16.74 12.87
CA MET A 12 -13.65 -16.16 14.06
C MET A 12 -12.52 -15.19 13.68
N ASP A 13 -11.72 -15.55 12.68
CA ASP A 13 -10.60 -14.71 12.23
C ASP A 13 -11.12 -13.45 11.55
N ASP A 14 -12.22 -13.54 10.79
CA ASP A 14 -12.87 -12.38 10.16
C ASP A 14 -13.38 -11.38 11.21
N VAL A 15 -14.02 -11.87 12.28
CA VAL A 15 -14.50 -11.01 13.38
C VAL A 15 -13.34 -10.36 14.12
N ILE A 16 -12.29 -11.13 14.43
CA ILE A 16 -11.09 -10.60 15.09
C ILE A 16 -10.44 -9.51 14.24
N TYR A 17 -10.35 -9.71 12.92
CA TYR A 17 -9.80 -8.74 11.99
C TYR A 17 -10.58 -7.41 11.99
N GLU A 18 -11.91 -7.45 11.92
CA GLU A 18 -12.73 -6.23 11.95
C GLU A 18 -12.65 -5.47 13.29
N GLU A 19 -12.57 -6.18 14.42
CA GLU A 19 -12.35 -5.57 15.75
C GLU A 19 -10.97 -4.87 15.83
N PHE A 20 -9.92 -5.52 15.30
CA PHE A 20 -8.59 -4.90 15.25
C PHE A 20 -8.53 -3.72 14.29
N LYS A 21 -9.30 -3.74 13.21
CA LYS A 21 -9.43 -2.62 12.28
C LYS A 21 -10.10 -1.39 12.92
N GLY A 22 -11.08 -1.62 13.78
CA GLY A 22 -11.75 -0.57 14.55
C GLY A 22 -10.80 0.16 15.50
N THR A 23 -9.89 -0.58 16.12
CA THR A 23 -8.95 -0.10 17.15
C THR A 23 -7.62 0.41 16.58
N GLY A 24 -7.15 -0.17 15.48
CA GLY A 24 -5.91 0.20 14.80
C GLY A 24 -6.00 1.52 14.03
N ASN A 25 -4.85 2.16 13.85
CA ASN A 25 -4.69 3.39 13.06
C ASN A 25 -3.75 3.23 11.86
N MET A 26 -3.17 2.05 11.65
CA MET A 26 -2.29 1.72 10.52
C MET A 26 -2.55 0.28 10.09
N GLU A 27 -2.73 0.08 8.78
CA GLU A 27 -2.99 -1.22 8.18
C GLU A 27 -2.15 -1.40 6.93
N ILE A 28 -1.49 -2.55 6.82
CA ILE A 28 -0.76 -2.98 5.62
C ILE A 28 -1.35 -4.30 5.18
N HIS A 29 -1.99 -4.28 4.02
CA HIS A 29 -2.66 -5.43 3.43
C HIS A 29 -1.72 -6.13 2.48
N LEU A 30 -1.63 -7.46 2.58
CA LEU A 30 -0.83 -8.29 1.69
C LEU A 30 -1.75 -9.11 0.78
N ASP A 31 -1.49 -9.15 -0.53
CA ASP A 31 -2.30 -9.91 -1.49
C ASP A 31 -1.66 -11.27 -1.80
N ARG A 32 -2.44 -12.34 -1.60
CA ARG A 32 -2.02 -13.73 -1.86
C ARG A 32 -1.65 -13.96 -3.34
N ARG A 33 -2.38 -13.34 -4.28
CA ARG A 33 -2.15 -13.49 -5.73
C ARG A 33 -0.78 -12.94 -6.14
N MET A 34 -0.35 -11.84 -5.52
CA MET A 34 0.99 -11.27 -5.74
C MET A 34 2.09 -12.22 -5.23
N ALA A 35 1.90 -12.77 -4.02
CA ALA A 35 2.85 -13.71 -3.43
C ALA A 35 2.98 -15.01 -4.26
N GLU A 36 1.86 -15.55 -4.74
CA GLU A 36 1.82 -16.74 -5.63
C GLU A 36 2.56 -16.48 -6.95
N LYS A 37 2.44 -15.28 -7.53
CA LYS A 37 3.20 -14.84 -8.70
C LYS A 37 4.64 -14.40 -8.39
N ARG A 38 5.08 -14.51 -7.14
CA ARG A 38 6.42 -14.10 -6.65
C ARG A 38 6.74 -12.61 -6.86
N VAL A 39 5.71 -11.75 -6.84
CA VAL A 39 5.88 -10.30 -6.83
C VAL A 39 6.06 -9.85 -5.38
N TYR A 40 7.24 -9.32 -5.06
CA TYR A 40 7.59 -8.86 -3.72
C TYR A 40 8.08 -7.39 -3.73
N PRO A 41 7.66 -6.58 -2.75
CA PRO A 41 6.75 -6.92 -1.65
C PRO A 41 5.29 -7.05 -2.13
N ALA A 42 4.56 -8.03 -1.61
CA ALA A 42 3.18 -8.37 -2.01
C ALA A 42 2.13 -7.43 -1.36
N ILE A 43 2.39 -6.12 -1.36
CA ILE A 43 1.58 -5.13 -0.65
C ILE A 43 0.45 -4.64 -1.56
N ASN A 44 -0.78 -4.69 -1.06
CA ASN A 44 -1.91 -4.01 -1.68
C ASN A 44 -1.90 -2.54 -1.27
N VAL A 45 -1.37 -1.69 -2.16
CA VAL A 45 -1.19 -0.24 -1.90
C VAL A 45 -2.54 0.48 -1.77
N ASN A 46 -3.55 0.03 -2.52
CA ASN A 46 -4.88 0.65 -2.53
C ASN A 46 -5.62 0.43 -1.21
N LYS A 47 -5.53 -0.77 -0.62
CA LYS A 47 -6.16 -1.12 0.68
C LYS A 47 -5.36 -0.66 1.89
N SER A 48 -4.04 -0.57 1.77
CA SER A 48 -3.16 -0.16 2.88
C SER A 48 -3.29 1.33 3.16
N SER A 49 -3.36 1.73 4.44
CA SER A 49 -3.51 3.14 4.83
C SER A 49 -3.10 3.39 6.28
N THR A 50 -2.93 4.67 6.63
CA THR A 50 -2.71 5.14 8.01
C THR A 50 -3.64 6.30 8.29
N ARG A 51 -4.33 6.28 9.43
CA ARG A 51 -5.19 7.39 9.87
C ARG A 51 -4.31 8.55 10.35
N ARG A 52 -4.72 9.78 10.03
CA ARG A 52 -3.99 11.01 10.36
C ARG A 52 -2.55 11.05 9.82
N GLU A 53 -2.34 10.55 8.60
CA GLU A 53 -1.02 10.54 7.95
C GLU A 53 -0.44 11.95 7.74
N GLU A 54 -1.28 12.99 7.74
CA GLU A 54 -0.87 14.39 7.67
C GLU A 54 -0.04 14.87 8.87
N LEU A 55 -0.07 14.14 9.99
CA LEU A 55 0.77 14.42 11.16
C LEU A 55 2.15 13.76 11.07
N LEU A 56 2.33 12.83 10.13
CA LEU A 56 3.54 12.01 10.00
C LEU A 56 4.36 12.38 8.77
N ILE A 57 3.72 12.97 7.76
CA ILE A 57 4.31 13.22 6.45
C ILE A 57 4.22 14.71 6.16
N GLU A 58 5.34 15.29 5.74
CA GLU A 58 5.40 16.68 5.28
C GLU A 58 4.39 16.93 4.16
N LYS A 59 3.78 18.13 4.18
CA LYS A 59 2.62 18.45 3.33
C LYS A 59 2.92 18.29 1.83
N ASP A 60 4.13 18.63 1.40
CA ASP A 60 4.57 18.51 0.02
C ASP A 60 4.70 17.05 -0.42
N VAL A 61 5.29 16.19 0.42
CA VAL A 61 5.40 14.74 0.18
C VAL A 61 4.02 14.10 0.18
N LEU A 62 3.14 14.49 1.10
CA LEU A 62 1.78 13.97 1.19
C LEU A 62 1.00 14.23 -0.11
N GLN A 63 1.12 15.42 -0.69
CA GLN A 63 0.51 15.72 -1.99
C GLN A 63 1.03 14.79 -3.10
N LYS A 64 2.34 14.49 -3.13
CA LYS A 64 2.91 13.56 -4.11
C LYS A 64 2.38 12.14 -3.92
N ILE A 65 2.24 11.67 -2.68
CA ILE A 65 1.64 10.36 -2.36
C ILE A 65 0.19 10.31 -2.83
N TRP A 66 -0.59 11.38 -2.65
CA TRP A 66 -1.98 11.45 -3.11
C TRP A 66 -2.10 11.35 -4.62
N VAL A 67 -1.22 12.03 -5.37
CA VAL A 67 -1.18 11.91 -6.85
C VAL A 67 -0.86 10.48 -7.25
N LEU A 68 0.14 9.86 -6.62
CA LEU A 68 0.47 8.45 -6.85
C LEU A 68 -0.72 7.53 -6.58
N ARG A 69 -1.40 7.69 -5.45
CA ARG A 69 -2.59 6.89 -5.11
C ARG A 69 -3.70 7.04 -6.16
N LYS A 70 -3.95 8.25 -6.66
CA LYS A 70 -4.94 8.47 -7.73
C LYS A 70 -4.54 7.79 -9.04
N LEU A 71 -3.25 7.73 -9.35
CA LEU A 71 -2.73 7.05 -10.54
C LEU A 71 -2.90 5.52 -10.42
N LEU A 72 -2.66 4.96 -9.23
CA LEU A 72 -2.72 3.52 -8.99
C LEU A 72 -4.16 2.99 -8.80
N TYR A 73 -5.07 3.82 -8.30
CA TYR A 73 -6.46 3.43 -8.00
C TYR A 73 -7.25 2.76 -9.15
N PRO A 74 -7.17 3.23 -10.42
CA PRO A 74 -7.89 2.58 -11.52
C PRO A 74 -7.23 1.29 -12.03
N MET A 75 -6.02 0.95 -11.61
CA MET A 75 -5.30 -0.26 -12.02
C MET A 75 -5.76 -1.47 -11.21
N ASP A 76 -5.61 -2.68 -11.75
CA ASP A 76 -5.69 -3.89 -10.91
C ASP A 76 -4.57 -3.88 -9.87
N ASP A 77 -4.82 -4.44 -8.70
CA ASP A 77 -3.87 -4.40 -7.58
C ASP A 77 -2.49 -4.96 -7.95
N LEU A 78 -2.44 -6.03 -8.76
CA LEU A 78 -1.18 -6.61 -9.23
C LEU A 78 -0.44 -5.65 -10.16
N ASP A 79 -1.13 -5.11 -11.16
CA ASP A 79 -0.57 -4.19 -12.14
C ASP A 79 -0.06 -2.91 -11.46
N ALA A 80 -0.81 -2.40 -10.47
CA ALA A 80 -0.41 -1.26 -9.65
C ALA A 80 0.91 -1.51 -8.91
N MET A 81 1.07 -2.70 -8.31
CA MET A 81 2.30 -3.06 -7.59
C MET A 81 3.49 -3.24 -8.54
N GLU A 82 3.28 -3.87 -9.70
CA GLU A 82 4.32 -4.05 -10.72
C GLU A 82 4.77 -2.69 -11.30
N PHE A 83 3.81 -1.82 -11.63
CA PHE A 83 4.10 -0.45 -12.07
C PHE A 83 4.91 0.31 -11.02
N LEU A 84 4.48 0.26 -9.76
CA LEU A 84 5.18 0.94 -8.67
C LEU A 84 6.60 0.40 -8.49
N LEU A 85 6.78 -0.93 -8.54
CA LEU A 85 8.09 -1.57 -8.44
C LEU A 85 9.02 -1.16 -9.59
N ASP A 86 8.52 -1.13 -10.83
CA ASP A 86 9.31 -0.71 -11.98
C ASP A 86 9.86 0.71 -11.80
N LYS A 87 8.99 1.64 -11.37
CA LYS A 87 9.40 3.04 -11.15
C LYS A 87 10.35 3.21 -9.97
N ILE A 88 10.10 2.55 -8.84
CA ILE A 88 10.99 2.64 -7.67
C ILE A 88 12.38 2.09 -8.00
N LYS A 89 12.47 0.96 -8.69
CA LYS A 89 13.75 0.32 -9.08
C LYS A 89 14.63 1.20 -9.97
N GLN A 90 14.04 2.13 -10.72
CA GLN A 90 14.77 3.08 -11.56
C GLN A 90 15.42 4.21 -10.76
N THR A 91 15.14 4.32 -9.46
CA THR A 91 15.61 5.41 -8.60
C THR A 91 16.37 4.89 -7.38
N LYS A 92 17.25 5.72 -6.82
CA LYS A 92 18.05 5.33 -5.66
C LYS A 92 17.32 5.56 -4.33
N ASN A 93 16.40 6.50 -4.30
CA ASN A 93 15.66 6.90 -3.10
C ASN A 93 14.28 7.44 -3.47
N ASN A 94 13.41 7.56 -2.46
CA ASN A 94 12.02 8.00 -2.65
C ASN A 94 11.92 9.45 -3.15
N ALA A 95 12.87 10.33 -2.80
CA ALA A 95 12.85 11.71 -3.27
C ALA A 95 13.04 11.78 -4.79
N ASP A 96 14.02 11.04 -5.32
CA ASP A 96 14.28 10.91 -6.75
C ASP A 96 13.07 10.29 -7.48
N PHE A 97 12.44 9.26 -6.90
CA PHE A 97 11.20 8.67 -7.44
C PHE A 97 10.09 9.72 -7.57
N PHE A 98 9.82 10.44 -6.49
CA PHE A 98 8.80 11.47 -6.45
C PHE A 98 9.07 12.64 -7.40
N ASP A 99 10.33 12.98 -7.64
CA ASP A 99 10.70 14.01 -8.60
C ASP A 99 10.59 13.52 -10.06
N SER A 100 10.82 12.23 -10.31
CA SER A 100 10.66 11.64 -11.64
C SER A 100 9.20 11.61 -12.11
N MET A 101 8.24 11.37 -11.21
CA MET A 101 6.80 11.40 -11.52
C MET A 101 6.26 12.79 -11.89
N ARG A 102 7.00 13.85 -11.56
CA ARG A 102 6.60 15.23 -11.88
C ARG A 102 7.02 15.66 -13.29
N ARG A 103 7.93 14.91 -13.92
CA ARG A 103 8.55 15.24 -15.22
C ARG A 103 7.90 14.51 -16.40
N SER A 104 6.88 13.69 -16.16
CA SER A 104 6.12 12.93 -17.17
C SER A 104 4.77 13.56 -17.47
#